data_AF-A0A2V6GYS1-F1
#
_entry.id   AF-A0A2V6GYS1-F1
#
_cell.length_a   1.000
_cell.length_b   1.000
_cell.length_c   1.000
_cell.angle_alpha   90.00
_cell.angle_beta   90.00
_cell.angle_gamma   90.00
#
_symmetry.space_group_name_H-M   'P 1'
#
loop_
_entity.id
_entity.type
_entity.pdbx_description
1 polymer ?
#
loop_
_entity_poly.entity_id
_entity_poly.type
_entity_poly.pdbx_seq_one_letter_code
_entity_poly.pdbx_strand_id
1 'polypeptide(L)'
;MNGFYTDYGKYPLVTADTIIAGSTTPSNADLFYSLRAVALGANAPVNGIPAVNPRAIVFIQPPISKTGTKGGINTTTGIWYDPFGSPYNVMIDGSYDNQLTNPYTDAPSGTTLYLGVIVWSFGKNGRLGGGAPAAGFTTENGTVNNFTNSSDVISWQ
;
A
#
# COMPACT_ATOMS: atom_id res chain seq x y z
N MET A 1 -3.11 21.31 -7.35
CA MET A 1 -1.67 21.25 -7.04
C MET A 1 -1.55 20.67 -5.64
N ASN A 2 -1.14 19.40 -5.54
CA ASN A 2 -1.15 18.64 -4.29
C ASN A 2 -0.03 19.16 -3.35
N GLY A 3 -0.39 19.54 -2.12
CA GLY A 3 0.51 20.18 -1.15
C GLY A 3 1.75 19.38 -0.75
N PHE A 4 1.83 18.10 -1.14
CA PHE A 4 2.99 17.25 -0.93
C PHE A 4 4.26 17.76 -1.65
N TYR A 5 4.14 18.19 -2.92
CA TYR A 5 5.28 18.68 -3.71
C TYR A 5 5.87 20.00 -3.20
N THR A 6 5.11 20.75 -2.41
CA THR A 6 5.54 22.04 -1.87
C THR A 6 6.45 21.87 -0.65
N ASP A 7 6.23 20.83 0.15
CA ASP A 7 6.92 20.64 1.44
C ASP A 7 8.03 19.58 1.37
N TYR A 8 7.93 18.59 0.47
CA TYR A 8 8.87 17.48 0.41
C TYR A 8 9.25 17.20 -1.04
N GLY A 9 10.40 17.73 -1.49
CA GLY A 9 10.91 17.55 -2.86
C GLY A 9 11.35 16.12 -3.21
N LYS A 10 11.15 15.15 -2.30
CA LYS A 10 11.47 13.72 -2.45
C LYS A 10 10.50 12.88 -1.63
N TYR A 11 10.17 11.68 -2.12
CA TYR A 11 9.42 10.69 -1.36
C TYR A 11 10.30 10.14 -0.21
N PRO A 12 9.73 9.84 0.97
CA PRO A 12 10.47 9.19 2.06
C PRO A 12 10.75 7.73 1.64
N LEU A 13 12.01 7.44 1.32
CA LEU A 13 12.41 6.17 0.67
C LEU A 13 13.54 5.48 1.41
N VAL A 14 13.48 4.15 1.39
CA VAL A 14 14.64 3.26 1.49
C VAL A 14 15.29 3.25 0.10
N THR A 15 16.61 3.09 -0.02
CA THR A 15 17.43 3.36 -1.22
C THR A 15 17.10 2.53 -2.50
N ALA A 16 15.98 1.83 -2.57
CA ALA A 16 15.48 1.07 -3.73
C ALA A 16 13.95 0.89 -3.69
N ASP A 17 13.35 0.63 -4.86
CA ASP A 17 11.93 0.31 -5.06
C ASP A 17 11.54 -0.95 -4.28
N THR A 18 11.10 -0.75 -3.04
CA THR A 18 10.75 -1.83 -2.14
C THR A 18 9.24 -1.87 -2.00
N ILE A 19 8.65 -3.05 -2.16
CA ILE A 19 7.24 -3.26 -1.86
C ILE A 19 7.02 -3.08 -0.37
N ILE A 20 6.23 -2.07 -0.02
CA ILE A 20 5.67 -1.87 1.31
C ILE A 20 4.46 -2.81 1.41
N ALA A 21 4.72 -4.00 1.95
CA ALA A 21 3.77 -5.10 1.97
C ALA A 21 2.80 -4.99 3.14
N GLY A 22 1.66 -5.65 3.01
CA GLY A 22 0.59 -5.57 4.00
C GLY A 22 0.90 -6.14 5.40
N SER A 23 1.75 -7.16 5.50
CA SER A 23 1.97 -7.91 6.75
C SER A 23 3.43 -8.29 7.03
N THR A 24 4.36 -7.90 6.16
CA THR A 24 5.79 -8.17 6.28
C THR A 24 6.58 -6.88 6.17
N THR A 25 7.75 -6.80 6.80
CA THR A 25 8.61 -5.62 6.74
C THR A 25 9.18 -5.42 5.31
N PRO A 26 9.13 -4.20 4.74
CA PRO A 26 8.51 -2.99 5.28
C PRO A 26 6.97 -3.07 5.23
N SER A 27 6.33 -2.79 6.37
CA SER A 27 4.88 -2.94 6.54
C SER A 27 4.14 -1.69 6.07
N ASN A 28 2.96 -1.87 5.44
CA ASN A 28 2.10 -0.74 5.09
C ASN A 28 1.64 0.05 6.32
N ALA A 29 1.68 -0.54 7.51
CA ALA A 29 1.36 0.14 8.76
C ALA A 29 2.31 1.32 9.00
N ASP A 30 3.60 1.16 8.73
CA ASP A 30 4.61 2.22 8.93
C ASP A 30 4.36 3.44 8.03
N LEU A 31 4.04 3.16 6.77
CA LEU A 31 3.64 4.21 5.82
C LEU A 31 2.36 4.91 6.30
N PHE A 32 1.33 4.14 6.66
CA PHE A 32 0.04 4.72 7.04
C PHE A 32 0.04 5.35 8.44
N TYR A 33 0.96 4.99 9.34
CA TYR A 33 1.17 5.74 10.57
C TYR A 33 1.73 7.13 10.25
N SER A 34 2.72 7.19 9.36
CA SER A 34 3.32 8.46 8.91
C SER A 34 2.28 9.37 8.25
N LEU A 35 1.51 8.86 7.28
CA LEU A 35 0.52 9.64 6.52
C LEU A 35 -0.69 10.10 7.35
N ARG A 36 -1.00 9.41 8.45
CA ARG A 36 -2.08 9.78 9.37
C ARG A 36 -1.62 10.59 10.59
N ALA A 37 -0.33 10.94 10.65
CA ALA A 37 0.29 11.59 11.81
C ALA A 37 0.15 10.80 13.13
N VAL A 38 0.23 9.47 13.06
CA VAL A 38 0.23 8.59 14.24
C VAL A 38 1.67 8.28 14.63
N ALA A 39 2.01 8.50 15.90
CA ALA A 39 3.36 8.37 16.43
C ALA A 39 3.73 6.90 16.78
N LEU A 40 3.61 6.00 15.81
CA LEU A 40 3.92 4.57 15.91
C LEU A 40 4.73 4.10 14.69
N GLY A 41 5.31 2.90 14.79
CA GLY A 41 6.07 2.30 13.71
C GLY A 41 7.25 3.18 13.28
N ALA A 42 7.47 3.33 11.97
CA ALA A 42 8.48 4.22 11.42
C ALA A 42 8.31 5.70 11.83
N ASN A 43 7.11 6.13 12.23
CA ASN A 43 6.84 7.49 12.68
C ASN A 43 6.91 7.65 14.21
N ALA A 44 7.39 6.64 14.94
CA ALA A 44 7.60 6.74 16.38
C ALA A 44 8.52 7.94 16.72
N PRO A 45 8.31 8.64 17.85
CA PRO A 45 9.07 9.85 18.15
C PRO A 45 10.55 9.58 18.40
N VAL A 46 11.41 10.42 17.81
CA VAL A 46 12.83 10.54 18.14
C VAL A 46 13.02 11.90 18.79
N ASN A 47 13.56 11.92 20.02
CA ASN A 47 13.67 13.14 20.84
C ASN A 47 12.33 13.89 21.02
N GLY A 48 11.22 13.14 21.12
CA GLY A 48 9.88 13.69 21.32
C GLY A 48 9.20 14.23 20.05
N ILE A 49 9.82 14.09 18.87
CA ILE A 49 9.28 14.55 17.59
C ILE A 49 9.05 13.34 16.67
N PRO A 50 7.89 13.19 16.01
CA PRO A 50 7.66 12.07 15.09
C PRO A 50 8.73 12.02 13.99
N ALA A 51 9.32 10.83 13.78
CA ALA A 51 10.52 10.69 12.96
C ALA A 51 10.31 10.99 11.47
N VAL A 52 9.14 10.63 10.91
CA VAL A 52 8.85 10.74 9.47
C VAL A 52 7.93 11.90 9.15
N ASN A 53 7.01 12.24 10.06
CA ASN A 53 6.07 13.35 9.93
C ASN A 53 6.20 14.30 11.14
N PRO A 54 7.32 15.03 11.26
CA PRO A 54 7.61 15.86 12.44
C PRO A 54 6.63 17.02 12.63
N ARG A 55 5.96 17.46 11.57
CA ARG A 55 4.92 18.50 11.60
C ARG A 55 3.53 17.96 11.97
N ALA A 56 3.40 16.64 12.17
CA ALA A 56 2.15 15.95 12.47
C ALA A 56 0.99 16.32 11.51
N ILE A 57 1.30 16.48 10.21
CA ILE A 57 0.30 16.81 9.19
C ILE A 57 -0.49 15.55 8.85
N VAL A 58 -1.82 15.63 8.92
CA VAL A 58 -2.69 14.54 8.48
C VAL A 58 -2.88 14.62 6.97
N PHE A 59 -2.24 13.73 6.22
CA PHE A 59 -2.34 13.68 4.76
C PHE A 59 -3.54 12.86 4.28
N ILE A 60 -3.95 11.86 5.05
CA ILE A 60 -5.11 10.99 4.73
C ILE A 60 -5.94 10.71 5.98
N GLN A 61 -7.24 10.50 5.78
CA GLN A 61 -8.19 10.08 6.84
C GLN A 61 -9.02 8.88 6.36
N PRO A 62 -8.42 7.67 6.32
CA PRO A 62 -9.14 6.47 5.90
C PRO A 62 -10.18 6.04 6.94
N PRO A 63 -11.25 5.34 6.53
CA PRO A 63 -12.18 4.73 7.47
C PRO A 63 -11.49 3.69 8.34
N ILE A 64 -12.00 3.51 9.56
CA ILE A 64 -11.55 2.47 10.48
C ILE A 64 -12.29 1.16 10.14
N SER A 65 -11.55 0.05 10.13
CA SER A 65 -12.16 -1.28 9.93
C SER A 65 -13.06 -1.62 11.11
N LYS A 66 -14.32 -1.98 10.80
CA LYS A 66 -15.28 -2.45 11.82
C LYS A 66 -14.98 -3.86 12.32
N THR A 67 -14.30 -4.68 11.51
CA THR A 67 -13.97 -6.08 11.82
C THR A 67 -12.50 -6.28 12.18
N GLY A 68 -11.68 -5.23 12.06
CA GLY A 68 -10.22 -5.27 12.22
C GLY A 68 -9.48 -5.75 10.98
N THR A 69 -10.11 -6.45 10.03
CA THR A 69 -9.41 -7.01 8.88
C THR A 69 -10.03 -6.66 7.54
N LYS A 70 -11.07 -5.82 7.48
CA LYS A 70 -11.77 -5.49 6.22
C LYS A 70 -12.20 -4.02 6.15
N GLY A 71 -12.08 -3.41 4.98
CA GLY A 71 -12.71 -2.14 4.61
C GLY A 71 -12.24 -0.94 5.42
N GLY A 72 -10.95 -0.88 5.77
CA GLY A 72 -10.40 0.23 6.56
C GLY A 72 -9.10 -0.12 7.29
N ILE A 73 -8.63 0.84 8.08
CA ILE A 73 -7.45 0.64 8.94
C ILE A 73 -7.83 -0.22 10.16
N ASN A 74 -7.01 -1.21 10.46
CA ASN A 74 -6.98 -1.85 11.76
C ASN A 74 -6.31 -0.93 12.79
N THR A 75 -7.02 -0.55 13.85
CA THR A 75 -6.50 0.37 14.87
C THR A 75 -5.37 -0.24 15.72
N THR A 76 -5.31 -1.56 15.82
CA THR A 76 -4.30 -2.27 16.60
C THR A 76 -3.01 -2.44 15.81
N THR A 77 -3.11 -2.83 14.53
CA THR A 77 -1.92 -3.13 13.70
C THR A 77 -1.51 -1.98 12.79
N GLY A 78 -2.37 -0.98 12.58
CA GLY A 78 -2.14 0.13 11.64
C GLY A 78 -2.30 -0.24 10.17
N ILE A 79 -2.51 -1.52 9.85
CA ILE A 79 -2.62 -2.03 8.48
C ILE A 79 -3.91 -1.55 7.83
N TRP A 80 -3.83 -1.10 6.58
CA TRP A 80 -5.01 -0.80 5.77
C TRP A 80 -5.42 -2.00 4.93
N TYR A 81 -6.67 -2.43 5.10
CA TYR A 81 -7.30 -3.50 4.33
C TYR A 81 -8.32 -2.99 3.33
N ASP A 82 -8.40 -3.68 2.20
CA ASP A 82 -9.47 -3.56 1.23
C ASP A 82 -10.80 -4.14 1.77
N PRO A 83 -11.94 -3.97 1.07
CA PRO A 83 -13.24 -4.47 1.52
C PRO A 83 -13.33 -5.99 1.75
N PHE A 84 -12.45 -6.78 1.13
CA PHE A 84 -12.44 -8.23 1.24
C PHE A 84 -11.52 -8.75 2.33
N GLY A 85 -10.57 -7.93 2.75
CA GLY A 85 -9.63 -8.15 3.83
C GLY A 85 -8.21 -8.44 3.38
N SER A 86 -7.90 -8.19 2.11
CA SER A 86 -6.52 -8.16 1.64
C SER A 86 -5.88 -6.83 2.03
N PRO A 87 -4.68 -6.83 2.61
CA PRO A 87 -3.99 -5.58 2.91
C PRO A 87 -3.51 -4.93 1.61
N TYR A 88 -3.46 -3.60 1.59
CA TYR A 88 -2.87 -2.87 0.46
C TYR A 88 -1.35 -3.02 0.44
N ASN A 89 -0.80 -3.23 -0.74
CA ASN A 89 0.62 -3.13 -1.02
C ASN A 89 0.89 -1.80 -1.72
N VAL A 90 2.03 -1.19 -1.41
CA VAL A 90 2.47 0.08 -2.02
C VAL A 90 3.88 -0.09 -2.55
N MET A 91 4.16 0.44 -3.73
CA MET A 91 5.51 0.57 -4.26
C MET A 91 5.71 2.03 -4.68
N ILE A 92 6.85 2.58 -4.29
CA ILE A 92 7.25 3.96 -4.57
C ILE A 92 8.55 3.88 -5.35
N ASP A 93 8.67 4.69 -6.41
CA ASP A 93 9.89 4.80 -7.19
C ASP A 93 10.99 5.42 -6.32
N GLY A 94 11.84 4.54 -5.81
CA GLY A 94 13.02 4.82 -5.01
C GLY A 94 14.25 5.15 -5.84
N SER A 95 14.27 4.68 -7.09
CA SER A 95 15.37 4.89 -8.04
C SER A 95 15.29 6.25 -8.76
N TYR A 96 14.10 6.86 -8.77
CA TYR A 96 13.77 8.11 -9.45
C TYR A 96 13.95 8.05 -10.97
N ASP A 97 13.73 6.88 -11.57
CA ASP A 97 13.77 6.69 -13.02
C ASP A 97 12.38 6.81 -13.68
N ASN A 98 11.35 7.14 -12.90
CA ASN A 98 9.94 7.19 -13.26
C ASN A 98 9.39 5.85 -13.78
N GLN A 99 9.93 4.73 -13.32
CA GLN A 99 9.46 3.40 -13.69
C GLN A 99 9.21 2.56 -12.45
N LEU A 100 8.07 1.88 -12.44
CA LEU A 100 7.74 0.87 -11.46
C LEU A 100 7.36 -0.43 -12.16
N THR A 101 7.64 -1.55 -11.51
CA THR A 101 7.24 -2.86 -12.02
C THR A 101 5.76 -3.11 -11.69
N ASN A 102 4.97 -3.41 -12.72
CA ASN A 102 3.59 -3.85 -12.53
C ASN A 102 3.59 -5.27 -11.92
N PRO A 103 2.86 -5.53 -10.83
CA PRO A 103 2.78 -6.87 -10.27
C PRO A 103 2.05 -7.87 -11.19
N TYR A 104 1.31 -7.40 -12.21
CA TYR A 104 0.58 -8.25 -13.15
C TYR A 104 1.24 -8.30 -14.53
N THR A 105 1.12 -9.45 -15.19
CA THR A 105 1.70 -9.67 -16.53
C THR A 105 0.74 -9.30 -17.67
N ASP A 106 -0.57 -9.24 -17.40
CA ASP A 106 -1.64 -9.03 -18.37
C ASP A 106 -2.48 -7.78 -18.11
N ALA A 107 -2.08 -6.95 -17.13
CA ALA A 107 -2.76 -5.69 -16.87
C ALA A 107 -2.64 -4.76 -18.11
N PRO A 108 -3.68 -3.94 -18.41
CA PRO A 108 -3.70 -3.09 -19.61
C PRO A 108 -2.49 -2.16 -19.75
N SER A 109 -1.86 -1.80 -18.62
CA SER A 109 -0.71 -0.93 -18.51
C SER A 109 0.62 -1.58 -18.95
N GLY A 110 0.64 -2.90 -19.20
CA GLY A 110 1.86 -3.67 -19.41
C GLY A 110 2.65 -3.93 -18.12
N THR A 111 3.86 -4.47 -18.25
CA THR A 111 4.73 -4.86 -17.12
C THR A 111 5.47 -3.68 -16.48
N THR A 112 5.57 -2.55 -17.17
CA THR A 112 6.28 -1.35 -16.71
C THR A 112 5.30 -0.19 -16.61
N LEU A 113 5.31 0.48 -15.46
CA LEU A 113 4.44 1.60 -15.15
C LEU A 113 5.27 2.88 -15.09
N TYR A 114 4.87 3.90 -15.84
CA TYR A 114 5.61 5.17 -15.91
C TYR A 114 5.08 6.20 -14.91
N LEU A 115 5.25 5.91 -13.62
CA LEU A 115 4.64 6.67 -12.51
C LEU A 115 5.42 6.47 -11.22
N GLY A 116 5.26 7.40 -10.27
CA GLY A 116 6.05 7.42 -9.04
C GLY A 116 5.52 6.53 -7.91
N VAL A 117 4.23 6.16 -7.92
CA VAL A 117 3.61 5.33 -6.87
C VAL A 117 2.50 4.44 -7.43
N ILE A 118 2.58 3.13 -7.16
CA ILE A 118 1.49 2.17 -7.39
C ILE A 118 0.96 1.62 -6.06
N VAL A 119 -0.35 1.43 -5.98
CA VAL A 119 -1.04 0.74 -4.88
C VAL A 119 -1.91 -0.37 -5.42
N TRP A 120 -1.89 -1.54 -4.79
CA TRP A 120 -2.75 -2.66 -5.17
C TRP A 120 -3.17 -3.53 -3.97
N SER A 121 -4.23 -4.32 -4.13
CA SER A 121 -4.67 -5.34 -3.16
C SER A 121 -5.06 -6.64 -3.87
N PHE A 122 -4.96 -7.77 -3.15
CA PHE A 122 -5.26 -9.11 -3.67
C PHE A 122 -6.75 -9.52 -3.61
N GLY A 123 -7.62 -8.53 -3.48
CA GLY A 123 -9.07 -8.72 -3.55
C GLY A 123 -9.61 -9.83 -2.65
N LYS A 124 -10.61 -10.55 -3.18
CA LYS A 124 -11.41 -11.53 -2.45
C LYS A 124 -10.71 -12.87 -2.23
N ASN A 125 -9.70 -13.21 -3.03
CA ASN A 125 -9.00 -14.50 -2.92
C ASN A 125 -7.69 -14.42 -2.11
N GLY A 126 -7.16 -13.21 -1.88
CA GLY A 126 -5.96 -13.02 -1.07
C GLY A 126 -4.67 -13.50 -1.73
N ARG A 127 -4.65 -13.62 -3.06
CA ARG A 127 -3.49 -13.97 -3.90
C ARG A 127 -3.41 -13.03 -5.08
N LEU A 128 -2.19 -12.81 -5.57
CA LEU A 128 -1.96 -11.99 -6.76
C LEU A 128 -2.62 -12.62 -8.00
N GLY A 129 -3.64 -11.96 -8.52
CA GLY A 129 -4.38 -12.32 -9.74
C GLY A 129 -5.38 -13.48 -9.60
N GLY A 130 -5.17 -14.41 -8.67
CA GLY A 130 -6.14 -15.46 -8.38
C GLY A 130 -5.53 -16.81 -8.01
N GLY A 131 -6.13 -17.89 -8.51
CA GLY A 131 -5.81 -19.27 -8.10
C GLY A 131 -6.46 -19.70 -6.77
N ALA A 132 -5.84 -20.69 -6.11
CA ALA A 132 -6.37 -21.23 -4.85
C ALA A 132 -6.36 -20.15 -3.76
N PRO A 133 -7.49 -19.93 -3.06
CA PRO A 133 -7.62 -18.82 -2.12
C PRO A 133 -6.66 -18.97 -0.93
N ALA A 134 -6.19 -17.84 -0.40
CA ALA A 134 -5.50 -17.79 0.87
C ALA A 134 -6.45 -18.19 2.03
N ALA A 135 -5.88 -18.58 3.17
CA ALA A 135 -6.67 -18.94 4.34
C ALA A 135 -7.56 -17.77 4.79
N GLY A 136 -8.87 -18.02 4.92
CA GLY A 136 -9.85 -16.99 5.29
C GLY A 136 -10.40 -16.16 4.12
N PHE A 137 -10.01 -16.47 2.88
CA PHE A 137 -10.45 -15.82 1.66
C PHE A 137 -11.38 -16.72 0.82
N THR A 138 -12.03 -16.13 -0.19
CA THR A 138 -13.02 -16.81 -1.03
C THR A 138 -12.45 -17.15 -2.40
N THR A 139 -12.96 -18.22 -3.01
CA THR A 139 -12.55 -18.66 -4.35
C THR A 139 -12.92 -17.65 -5.42
N GLU A 140 -12.14 -17.62 -6.49
CA GLU A 140 -12.40 -16.80 -7.68
C GLU A 140 -11.94 -17.45 -8.98
N ASN A 141 -12.34 -16.85 -10.11
CA ASN A 141 -12.00 -17.35 -11.45
C ASN A 141 -10.66 -16.81 -11.98
N GLY A 142 -10.02 -15.92 -11.24
CA GLY A 142 -8.72 -15.34 -11.57
C GLY A 142 -7.61 -16.39 -11.63
N THR A 143 -6.56 -16.06 -12.39
CA THR A 143 -5.38 -16.92 -12.56
C THR A 143 -4.18 -16.26 -11.87
N VAL A 144 -3.30 -17.04 -11.28
CA VAL A 144 -2.10 -16.54 -10.60
C VAL A 144 -1.32 -15.60 -11.53
N ASN A 145 -0.97 -14.41 -11.03
CA ASN A 145 -0.26 -13.32 -11.73
C ASN A 145 -1.06 -12.57 -12.82
N ASN A 146 -2.31 -12.96 -13.09
CA ASN A 146 -3.15 -12.29 -14.08
C ASN A 146 -4.17 -11.38 -13.39
N PHE A 147 -4.18 -10.10 -13.74
CA PHE A 147 -5.20 -9.14 -13.34
C PHE A 147 -6.56 -9.49 -13.96
N THR A 148 -6.60 -9.99 -15.20
CA THR A 148 -7.86 -10.31 -15.87
C THR A 148 -8.62 -11.40 -15.11
N ASN A 149 -9.92 -11.17 -14.87
CA ASN A 149 -10.81 -12.05 -14.09
C ASN A 149 -10.47 -12.17 -12.59
N SER A 150 -9.46 -11.47 -12.10
CA SER A 150 -9.19 -11.33 -10.67
C SER A 150 -10.16 -10.34 -10.02
N SER A 151 -10.24 -10.37 -8.69
CA SER A 151 -10.88 -9.31 -7.89
C SER A 151 -9.87 -8.32 -7.31
N ASP A 152 -8.63 -8.38 -7.78
CA ASP A 152 -7.58 -7.48 -7.35
C ASP A 152 -7.92 -6.04 -7.73
N VAL A 153 -7.44 -5.11 -6.90
CA VAL A 153 -7.58 -3.68 -7.17
C VAL A 153 -6.19 -3.14 -7.45
N ILE A 154 -6.07 -2.34 -8.49
CA ILE A 154 -4.85 -1.61 -8.84
C ILE A 154 -5.21 -0.15 -9.07
N SER A 155 -4.44 0.75 -8.48
CA SER A 155 -4.58 2.20 -8.63
C SER A 155 -3.21 2.82 -8.76
N TRP A 156 -3.12 3.87 -9.57
CA TRP A 156 -1.89 4.60 -9.85
C TRP A 156 -2.16 6.11 -9.86
N GLN A 157 -1.19 6.89 -9.40
CA GLN A 157 -1.19 8.36 -9.44
C GLN A 157 0.14 8.90 -9.94
#